data_AF-A0A3B3V4R7-F1
#
_entry.id   AF-A0A3B3V4R7-F1
#
_cell.length_a   1.000
_cell.length_b   1.000
_cell.length_c   1.000
_cell.angle_alpha   90.00
_cell.angle_beta   90.00
_cell.angle_gamma   90.00
#
_symmetry.space_group_name_H-M   'P 1'
#
loop_
_entity.id
_entity.type
_entity.pdbx_description
1 polymer ?
#
loop_
_entity_poly.entity_id
_entity_poly.type
_entity_poly.pdbx_seq_one_letter_code
_entity_poly.pdbx_strand_id
1 'polypeptide(L)'
;MLYISTVCHDFKCKTQSSAFGFVQYILCLFSHISREEPHSVLEKLLLLVQPDRFRMAKTFIKTQGLSADSVAELVSNAVVQGLLAATQELQSGESRGQESLIQLIRLCEDPNIVGLKLLENLNSVPLRDLNSIVELLIVAHSCFSLTCNMEGIVRVLQAARHLSHTYLAPGEHYSLLVRLLTGIGRYNEMTYIFDLLHQNHCFEMLLRKKSSSLKTSLLDYIKRCLPADSEKHNMVALCFSMRREIGENHEIAARTQLKMIESQDWGEQSKIKLVNPDLKNSLVKVLGLLKDAAESFSKDSCVHQAGRCVRAAKLITLQLHLLNQGSNLRIINLKPAEMHSAILALPQCYQVFVVAEAYSYSPDWAEILYQKVALKGHFAYLEELKCHRPLTSALFEDIFRKLDSIPSSVCSNVKRLLNHCDDVYTRYRLAYQQNLYDVTKTLLQDNKTSSYMNDRLASKAFI
;
A
#
# COMPACT_ATOMS: atom_id res chain seq x y z
N MET A 1 -50.59 21.15 -37.01
CA MET A 1 -51.25 19.82 -37.04
C MET A 1 -50.36 18.68 -37.56
N LEU A 2 -49.40 18.91 -38.48
CA LEU A 2 -48.61 17.82 -39.09
C LEU A 2 -47.31 17.43 -38.35
N TYR A 3 -46.85 18.20 -37.35
CA TYR A 3 -45.58 17.94 -36.65
C TYR A 3 -45.71 17.09 -35.37
N ILE A 4 -46.93 16.65 -35.02
CA ILE A 4 -47.21 15.90 -33.79
C ILE A 4 -47.03 14.39 -33.97
N SER A 5 -46.97 13.89 -35.21
CA SER A 5 -46.82 12.45 -35.46
C SER A 5 -45.45 11.91 -35.01
N THR A 6 -44.41 12.74 -35.00
CA THR A 6 -43.03 12.27 -34.77
C THR A 6 -42.69 12.10 -33.29
N VAL A 7 -43.29 12.89 -32.40
CA VAL A 7 -43.07 12.78 -30.94
C VAL A 7 -43.91 11.66 -30.34
N CYS A 8 -45.09 11.36 -30.90
CA CYS A 8 -45.92 10.26 -30.44
C CYS A 8 -45.52 8.87 -30.99
N HIS A 9 -44.70 8.79 -32.04
CA HIS A 9 -44.38 7.49 -32.65
C HIS A 9 -43.39 6.66 -31.82
N ASP A 10 -42.51 7.29 -31.04
CA ASP A 10 -41.51 6.59 -30.21
C ASP A 10 -42.05 6.08 -28.86
N PHE A 11 -43.32 6.35 -28.53
CA PHE A 11 -43.93 5.90 -27.27
C PHE A 11 -44.95 4.76 -27.43
N LYS A 12 -45.18 4.28 -28.67
CA LYS A 12 -46.04 3.11 -28.92
C LYS A 12 -45.26 1.81 -28.68
N CYS A 13 -45.05 1.45 -27.41
CA CYS A 13 -45.05 0.04 -26.96
C CYS A 13 -44.84 -0.06 -25.44
N LYS A 14 -45.92 0.15 -24.67
CA LYS A 14 -46.43 -0.79 -23.63
C LYS A 14 -47.50 -0.10 -22.76
N THR A 15 -48.56 -0.86 -22.49
CA THR A 15 -49.67 -0.60 -21.55
C THR A 15 -50.70 0.50 -21.91
N GLN A 16 -51.75 0.08 -22.61
CA GLN A 16 -53.01 0.81 -22.82
C GLN A 16 -53.89 0.78 -21.55
N SER A 17 -53.75 1.77 -20.67
CA SER A 17 -54.87 2.27 -19.83
C SER A 17 -54.49 3.56 -19.09
N SER A 18 -53.20 3.79 -18.81
CA SER A 18 -52.67 5.03 -18.20
C SER A 18 -52.32 6.12 -19.22
N ALA A 19 -52.14 5.74 -20.49
CA ALA A 19 -51.76 6.66 -21.56
C ALA A 19 -52.84 7.70 -21.90
N PHE A 20 -54.13 7.38 -21.75
CA PHE A 20 -55.21 8.31 -22.12
C PHE A 20 -55.34 9.46 -21.11
N GLY A 21 -55.25 9.17 -19.81
CA GLY A 21 -55.23 10.19 -18.76
C GLY A 21 -53.98 11.07 -18.79
N PHE A 22 -52.82 10.50 -19.14
CA PHE A 22 -51.56 11.25 -19.25
C PHE A 22 -51.51 12.14 -20.51
N VAL A 23 -52.03 11.65 -21.64
CA VAL A 23 -52.16 12.44 -22.87
C VAL A 23 -53.17 13.57 -22.70
N GLN A 24 -54.26 13.35 -21.95
CA GLN A 24 -55.25 14.38 -21.67
C GLN A 24 -54.75 15.42 -20.63
N TYR A 25 -53.92 15.01 -19.68
CA TYR A 25 -53.20 15.91 -18.76
C TYR A 25 -52.17 16.78 -19.51
N ILE A 26 -51.40 16.18 -20.44
CA ILE A 26 -50.47 16.90 -21.32
C ILE A 26 -51.20 17.85 -22.27
N LEU A 27 -52.32 17.44 -22.87
CA LEU A 27 -53.13 18.27 -23.78
C LEU A 27 -53.78 19.47 -23.06
N CYS A 28 -54.19 19.31 -21.80
CA CYS A 28 -54.78 20.38 -21.00
C CYS A 28 -53.74 21.40 -20.51
N LEU A 29 -52.50 20.94 -20.21
CA LEU A 29 -51.36 21.84 -20.02
C LEU A 29 -50.98 22.54 -21.33
N PHE A 30 -51.11 21.89 -22.49
CA PHE A 30 -50.69 22.45 -23.78
C PHE A 30 -51.49 23.70 -24.21
N SER A 31 -52.79 23.78 -23.93
CA SER A 31 -53.59 24.97 -24.23
C SER A 31 -53.24 26.18 -23.37
N HIS A 32 -52.65 25.96 -22.19
CA HIS A 32 -52.13 27.01 -21.31
C HIS A 32 -50.66 27.35 -21.63
N ILE A 33 -49.81 26.33 -21.85
CA ILE A 33 -48.38 26.46 -22.19
C ILE A 33 -48.16 27.12 -23.55
N SER A 34 -49.02 26.87 -24.55
CA SER A 34 -48.88 27.45 -25.90
C SER A 34 -49.09 28.98 -25.97
N ARG A 35 -49.56 29.60 -24.88
CA ARG A 35 -49.70 31.06 -24.74
C ARG A 35 -48.63 31.70 -23.84
N GLU A 36 -47.85 30.89 -23.14
CA GLU A 36 -46.77 31.36 -22.27
C GLU A 36 -45.47 31.49 -23.05
N GLU A 37 -44.61 32.45 -22.65
CA GLU A 37 -43.30 32.57 -23.27
C GLU A 37 -42.47 31.30 -23.02
N PRO A 38 -41.73 30.82 -24.04
CA PRO A 38 -40.98 29.57 -23.95
C PRO A 38 -39.96 29.57 -22.80
N HIS A 39 -39.49 30.74 -22.35
CA HIS A 39 -38.65 30.90 -21.16
C HIS A 39 -39.37 30.49 -19.86
N SER A 40 -40.60 30.97 -19.63
CA SER A 40 -41.37 30.66 -18.41
C SER A 40 -41.74 29.18 -18.33
N VAL A 41 -42.02 28.57 -19.48
CA VAL A 41 -42.33 27.13 -19.58
C VAL A 41 -41.12 26.29 -19.22
N LEU A 42 -39.93 26.64 -19.72
CA LEU A 42 -38.69 25.93 -19.41
C LEU A 42 -38.34 26.09 -17.92
N GLU A 43 -38.48 27.28 -17.34
CA GLU A 43 -38.26 27.53 -15.92
C GLU A 43 -39.15 26.65 -15.03
N LYS A 44 -40.47 26.64 -15.29
CA LYS A 44 -41.41 25.76 -14.59
C LYS A 44 -41.06 24.29 -14.74
N LEU A 45 -40.60 23.88 -15.93
CA LEU A 45 -40.23 22.49 -16.22
C LEU A 45 -38.97 22.05 -15.48
N LEU A 46 -37.99 22.95 -15.30
CA LEU A 46 -36.78 22.69 -14.51
C LEU A 46 -37.08 22.57 -13.01
N LEU A 47 -38.10 23.27 -12.52
CA LEU A 47 -38.58 23.20 -11.14
C LEU A 47 -39.40 21.94 -10.83
N LEU A 48 -39.85 21.18 -11.83
CA LEU A 48 -40.61 19.94 -11.61
C LEU A 48 -39.74 18.85 -10.95
N VAL A 49 -40.32 18.12 -10.00
CA VAL A 49 -39.72 16.94 -9.36
C VAL A 49 -40.18 15.68 -10.11
N GLN A 50 -39.71 15.50 -11.34
CA GLN A 50 -39.97 14.29 -12.13
C GLN A 50 -38.67 13.68 -12.68
N PRO A 51 -38.58 12.33 -12.77
CA PRO A 51 -37.36 11.65 -13.23
C PRO A 51 -37.00 11.99 -14.68
N ASP A 52 -38.00 12.22 -15.55
CA ASP A 52 -37.80 12.52 -16.97
C ASP A 52 -37.62 14.01 -17.28
N ARG A 53 -37.55 14.88 -16.27
CA ARG A 53 -37.55 16.35 -16.46
C ARG A 53 -36.44 16.85 -17.40
N PHE A 54 -35.24 16.30 -17.29
CA PHE A 54 -34.10 16.72 -18.11
C PHE A 54 -34.24 16.27 -19.56
N ARG A 55 -34.83 15.09 -19.78
CA ARG A 55 -35.14 14.59 -21.12
C ARG A 55 -36.21 15.48 -21.77
N MET A 56 -37.27 15.82 -21.02
CA MET A 56 -38.32 16.72 -21.48
C MET A 56 -37.79 18.13 -21.77
N ALA A 57 -36.96 18.69 -20.89
CA ALA A 57 -36.31 19.99 -21.08
C ALA A 57 -35.47 20.02 -22.36
N LYS A 58 -34.66 18.97 -22.58
CA LYS A 58 -33.80 18.85 -23.76
C LYS A 58 -34.60 18.76 -25.05
N THR A 59 -35.70 18.00 -25.06
CA THR A 59 -36.61 17.95 -26.21
C THR A 59 -37.29 19.30 -26.43
N PHE A 60 -37.75 19.96 -25.37
CA PHE A 60 -38.41 21.27 -25.44
C PHE A 60 -37.50 22.35 -26.02
N ILE A 61 -36.26 22.47 -25.53
CA ILE A 61 -35.24 23.42 -26.02
C ILE A 61 -35.04 23.24 -27.53
N LYS A 62 -34.88 22.00 -28.00
CA LYS A 62 -34.70 21.69 -29.42
C LYS A 62 -35.94 22.03 -30.26
N THR A 63 -37.14 21.78 -29.74
CA THR A 63 -38.38 22.06 -30.48
C THR A 63 -38.71 23.54 -30.59
N GLN A 64 -38.33 24.34 -29.58
CA GLN A 64 -38.60 25.78 -29.55
C GLN A 64 -37.48 26.62 -30.18
N GLY A 65 -36.30 26.02 -30.42
CA GLY A 65 -35.17 26.74 -31.02
C GLY A 65 -34.59 27.84 -30.12
N LEU A 66 -34.60 27.62 -28.80
CA LEU A 66 -34.04 28.57 -27.83
C LEU A 66 -32.53 28.74 -28.07
N SER A 67 -32.04 29.98 -28.00
CA SER A 67 -30.60 30.26 -28.13
C SER A 67 -29.82 29.69 -26.95
N ALA A 68 -28.53 29.39 -27.18
CA ALA A 68 -27.65 28.91 -26.12
C ALA A 68 -27.53 29.91 -24.96
N ASP A 69 -27.50 31.21 -25.25
CA ASP A 69 -27.48 32.27 -24.23
C ASP A 69 -28.74 32.26 -23.35
N SER A 70 -29.94 32.20 -23.94
CA SER A 70 -31.20 32.16 -23.20
C SER A 70 -31.32 30.90 -22.34
N VAL A 71 -30.88 29.75 -22.85
CA VAL A 71 -30.85 28.50 -22.08
C VAL A 71 -29.83 28.58 -20.96
N ALA A 72 -28.65 29.15 -21.20
CA ALA A 72 -27.61 29.30 -20.20
C ALA A 72 -28.04 30.21 -19.06
N GLU A 73 -28.73 31.31 -19.35
CA GLU A 73 -29.32 32.20 -18.34
C GLU A 73 -30.33 31.44 -17.46
N LEU A 74 -31.29 30.74 -18.06
CA LEU A 74 -32.29 29.96 -17.32
C LEU A 74 -31.67 28.84 -16.47
N VAL A 75 -30.69 28.11 -17.03
CA VAL A 75 -29.97 27.07 -16.29
C VAL A 75 -29.17 27.67 -15.14
N SER A 76 -28.49 28.80 -15.36
CA SER A 76 -27.73 29.47 -14.31
C SER A 76 -28.63 29.96 -13.16
N ASN A 77 -29.80 30.50 -13.47
CA ASN A 77 -30.79 30.94 -12.49
C ASN A 77 -31.39 29.75 -11.73
N ALA A 78 -31.71 28.65 -12.42
CA ALA A 78 -32.19 27.43 -11.80
C ALA A 78 -31.15 26.82 -10.83
N VAL A 79 -29.86 26.86 -11.19
CA VAL A 79 -28.77 26.43 -10.30
C VAL A 79 -28.70 27.33 -9.06
N VAL A 80 -28.69 28.67 -9.23
CA VAL A 80 -28.64 29.61 -8.10
C VAL A 80 -29.85 29.42 -7.18
N GLN A 81 -31.07 29.36 -7.71
CA GLN A 81 -32.28 29.13 -6.92
C GLN A 81 -32.25 27.77 -6.21
N GLY A 82 -31.81 26.71 -6.90
CA GLY A 82 -31.67 25.38 -6.30
C GLY A 82 -30.68 25.36 -5.14
N LEU A 83 -29.56 26.07 -5.26
CA LEU A 83 -28.56 26.19 -4.19
C LEU A 83 -29.08 26.99 -3.00
N LEU A 84 -29.75 28.12 -3.26
CA LEU A 84 -30.35 28.94 -2.19
C LEU A 84 -31.47 28.21 -1.45
N ALA A 85 -32.29 27.41 -2.15
CA ALA A 85 -33.33 26.59 -1.54
C ALA A 85 -32.75 25.44 -0.71
N ALA A 86 -31.68 24.79 -1.18
CA ALA A 86 -31.01 23.70 -0.46
C ALA A 86 -30.37 24.14 0.86
N THR A 87 -30.01 25.42 1.01
CA THR A 87 -29.52 25.98 2.29
C THR A 87 -30.56 25.91 3.42
N GLN A 88 -31.85 25.73 3.11
CA GLN A 88 -32.92 25.60 4.10
C GLN A 88 -33.16 24.15 4.57
N GLU A 89 -32.69 23.15 3.80
CA GLU A 89 -32.82 21.73 4.14
C GLU A 89 -31.46 21.14 4.53
N LEU A 90 -31.14 21.22 5.82
CA LEU A 90 -29.94 20.63 6.39
C LEU A 90 -29.92 19.10 6.18
N GLN A 91 -28.90 18.65 5.43
CA GLN A 91 -28.34 17.31 5.39
C GLN A 91 -29.17 16.23 4.66
N SER A 92 -28.80 15.93 3.40
CA SER A 92 -28.37 14.58 2.99
C SER A 92 -28.16 14.51 1.46
N GLY A 93 -26.97 14.04 1.04
CA GLY A 93 -26.76 13.56 -0.34
C GLY A 93 -25.76 14.34 -1.21
N GLU A 94 -24.50 14.50 -0.75
CA GLU A 94 -23.40 15.12 -1.53
C GLU A 94 -23.24 14.53 -2.96
N SER A 95 -23.61 13.25 -3.17
CA SER A 95 -23.46 12.57 -4.48
C SER A 95 -24.67 12.69 -5.41
N ARG A 96 -25.90 12.83 -4.88
CA ARG A 96 -27.11 12.90 -5.73
C ARG A 96 -27.31 14.30 -6.33
N GLY A 97 -26.92 15.35 -5.61
CA GLY A 97 -26.99 16.73 -6.11
C GLY A 97 -26.06 16.97 -7.29
N GLN A 98 -24.82 16.48 -7.23
CA GLN A 98 -23.81 16.72 -8.26
C GLN A 98 -24.16 16.09 -9.62
N GLU A 99 -24.73 14.88 -9.63
CA GLU A 99 -25.23 14.24 -10.87
C GLU A 99 -26.39 15.02 -11.49
N SER A 100 -27.28 15.57 -10.67
CA SER A 100 -28.40 16.41 -11.13
C SER A 100 -27.94 17.76 -11.69
N LEU A 101 -26.89 18.36 -11.12
CA LEU A 101 -26.27 19.59 -11.61
C LEU A 101 -25.54 19.38 -12.95
N ILE A 102 -24.84 18.25 -13.12
CA ILE A 102 -24.20 17.93 -14.40
C ILE A 102 -25.26 17.73 -15.50
N GLN A 103 -26.41 17.12 -15.18
CA GLN A 103 -27.52 16.98 -16.13
C GLN A 103 -28.13 18.34 -16.50
N LEU A 104 -28.21 19.29 -15.56
CA LEU A 104 -28.62 20.68 -15.82
C LEU A 104 -27.65 21.40 -16.78
N ILE A 105 -26.35 21.33 -16.53
CA ILE A 105 -25.33 21.94 -17.39
C ILE A 105 -25.44 21.41 -18.83
N ARG A 106 -25.69 20.10 -18.98
CA ARG A 106 -25.83 19.42 -20.29
C ARG A 106 -27.11 19.77 -21.07
N LEU A 107 -28.01 20.57 -20.50
CA LEU A 107 -29.15 21.11 -21.23
C LEU A 107 -28.76 22.23 -22.20
N CYS A 108 -27.71 22.99 -21.86
CA CYS A 108 -27.14 23.99 -22.76
C CYS A 108 -26.22 23.32 -23.78
N GLU A 109 -26.26 23.77 -25.03
CA GLU A 109 -25.34 23.30 -26.07
C GLU A 109 -23.89 23.76 -25.81
N ASP A 110 -23.72 24.94 -25.21
CA ASP A 110 -22.43 25.46 -24.77
C ASP A 110 -22.38 25.69 -23.24
N PRO A 111 -21.78 24.75 -22.48
CA PRO A 111 -21.56 24.91 -21.04
C PRO A 111 -20.68 26.12 -20.68
N ASN A 112 -19.86 26.64 -21.60
CA ASN A 112 -18.98 27.77 -21.34
C ASN A 112 -19.78 29.02 -20.95
N ILE A 113 -20.87 29.29 -21.67
CA ILE A 113 -21.78 30.42 -21.42
C ILE A 113 -22.42 30.29 -20.04
N VAL A 114 -22.82 29.06 -19.66
CA VAL A 114 -23.34 28.77 -18.32
C VAL A 114 -22.30 29.10 -17.25
N GLY A 115 -21.04 28.70 -17.45
CA GLY A 115 -19.95 29.00 -16.53
C GLY A 115 -19.71 30.51 -16.35
N LEU A 116 -19.75 31.29 -17.44
CA LEU A 116 -19.62 32.75 -17.39
C LEU A 116 -20.79 33.39 -16.62
N LYS A 117 -22.02 32.98 -16.92
CA LYS A 117 -23.23 33.47 -16.23
C LYS A 117 -23.21 33.15 -14.73
N LEU A 118 -22.75 31.96 -14.35
CA LEU A 118 -22.59 31.59 -12.94
C LEU A 118 -21.55 32.47 -12.22
N LEU A 119 -20.47 32.84 -12.89
CA LEU A 119 -19.48 33.78 -12.33
C LEU A 119 -20.04 35.20 -12.20
N GLU A 120 -20.82 35.68 -13.17
CA GLU A 120 -21.51 36.98 -13.08
C GLU A 120 -22.48 37.01 -11.89
N ASN A 121 -23.17 35.89 -11.65
CA ASN A 121 -24.13 35.73 -10.56
C ASN A 121 -23.49 35.66 -9.15
N LEU A 122 -22.16 35.53 -9.02
CA LEU A 122 -21.50 35.55 -7.70
C LEU A 122 -21.80 36.84 -6.93
N ASN A 123 -21.95 37.97 -7.63
CA ASN A 123 -22.28 39.26 -7.01
C ASN A 123 -23.74 39.34 -6.55
N SER A 124 -24.62 38.48 -7.07
CA SER A 124 -26.05 38.46 -6.72
C SER A 124 -26.35 37.63 -5.46
N VAL A 125 -25.45 36.71 -5.09
CA VAL A 125 -25.61 35.88 -3.91
C VAL A 125 -25.14 36.63 -2.68
N PRO A 126 -25.94 36.70 -1.60
CA PRO A 126 -25.50 37.34 -0.36
C PRO A 126 -24.22 36.70 0.17
N LEU A 127 -23.24 37.51 0.57
CA LEU A 127 -21.97 37.04 1.17
C LEU A 127 -22.16 36.20 2.45
N ARG A 128 -23.38 36.19 3.02
CA ARG A 128 -23.74 35.36 4.18
C ARG A 128 -23.92 33.88 3.80
N ASP A 129 -24.24 33.57 2.54
CA ASP A 129 -24.49 32.19 2.07
C ASP A 129 -23.25 31.59 1.42
N LEU A 130 -22.19 31.43 2.22
CA LEU A 130 -20.89 30.92 1.77
C LEU A 130 -20.96 29.53 1.13
N ASN A 131 -21.91 28.68 1.57
CA ASN A 131 -22.18 27.37 0.97
C ASN A 131 -22.53 27.49 -0.52
N SER A 132 -23.46 28.37 -0.84
CA SER A 132 -23.95 28.59 -2.21
C SER A 132 -22.83 29.15 -3.09
N ILE A 133 -22.01 30.07 -2.56
CA ILE A 133 -20.85 30.60 -3.29
C ILE A 133 -19.84 29.48 -3.60
N VAL A 134 -19.54 28.60 -2.64
CA VAL A 134 -18.64 27.46 -2.86
C VAL A 134 -19.18 26.52 -3.94
N GLU A 135 -20.46 26.14 -3.87
CA GLU A 135 -21.06 25.27 -4.87
C GLU A 135 -21.13 25.92 -6.26
N LEU A 136 -21.43 27.23 -6.35
CA LEU A 136 -21.40 27.97 -7.61
C LEU A 136 -20.01 27.93 -8.26
N LEU A 137 -18.94 28.12 -7.48
CA LEU A 137 -17.58 28.02 -8.00
C LEU A 137 -17.26 26.61 -8.50
N ILE A 138 -17.71 25.55 -7.80
CA ILE A 138 -17.52 24.16 -8.21
C ILE A 138 -18.27 23.87 -9.52
N VAL A 139 -19.51 24.34 -9.65
CA VAL A 139 -20.33 24.17 -10.86
C VAL A 139 -19.73 24.96 -12.03
N ALA A 140 -19.34 26.22 -11.82
CA ALA A 140 -18.67 27.04 -12.84
C ALA A 140 -17.36 26.40 -13.31
N HIS A 141 -16.55 25.87 -12.39
CA HIS A 141 -15.35 25.10 -12.73
C HIS A 141 -15.66 23.88 -13.59
N SER A 142 -16.73 23.15 -13.26
CA SER A 142 -17.17 21.99 -14.04
C SER A 142 -17.55 22.38 -15.46
N CYS A 143 -18.27 23.49 -15.64
CA CYS A 143 -18.58 24.05 -16.96
C CYS A 143 -17.33 24.33 -17.79
N PHE A 144 -16.36 25.07 -17.25
CA PHE A 144 -15.12 25.40 -17.96
C PHE A 144 -14.22 24.20 -18.19
N SER A 145 -14.22 23.22 -17.29
CA SER A 145 -13.46 21.98 -17.46
C SER A 145 -14.03 21.12 -18.60
N LEU A 146 -15.36 21.08 -18.76
CA LEU A 146 -16.02 20.37 -19.86
C LEU A 146 -15.70 20.97 -21.23
N THR A 147 -15.55 22.30 -21.31
CA THR A 147 -15.23 23.01 -22.56
C THR A 147 -13.73 23.32 -22.72
N CYS A 148 -12.91 22.87 -21.78
CA CYS A 148 -11.47 23.15 -21.72
C CYS A 148 -11.13 24.66 -21.76
N ASN A 149 -11.99 25.52 -21.22
CA ASN A 149 -11.73 26.95 -21.14
C ASN A 149 -10.75 27.28 -19.99
N MET A 150 -9.47 27.44 -20.33
CA MET A 150 -8.42 27.76 -19.37
C MET A 150 -8.59 29.12 -18.69
N GLU A 151 -9.08 30.13 -19.40
CA GLU A 151 -9.30 31.46 -18.81
C GLU A 151 -10.40 31.41 -17.75
N GLY A 152 -11.50 30.72 -18.04
CA GLY A 152 -12.58 30.49 -17.09
C GLY A 152 -12.11 29.73 -15.85
N ILE A 153 -11.30 28.68 -16.03
CA ILE A 153 -10.68 27.93 -14.92
C ILE A 153 -9.83 28.85 -14.05
N VAL A 154 -8.96 29.67 -14.64
CA VAL A 154 -8.09 30.60 -13.89
C VAL A 154 -8.93 31.60 -13.09
N ARG A 155 -10.00 32.16 -13.67
CA ARG A 155 -10.91 33.07 -12.97
C ARG A 155 -11.57 32.39 -11.77
N VAL A 156 -12.05 31.15 -11.92
CA VAL A 156 -12.62 30.38 -10.80
C VAL A 156 -11.58 30.14 -9.71
N LEU A 157 -10.36 29.76 -10.07
CA LEU A 157 -9.29 29.51 -9.09
C LEU A 157 -8.89 30.78 -8.32
N GLN A 158 -8.86 31.94 -9.00
CA GLN A 158 -8.63 33.23 -8.36
C GLN A 158 -9.75 33.59 -7.38
N ALA A 159 -11.01 33.43 -7.79
CA ALA A 159 -12.17 33.65 -6.93
C ALA A 159 -12.18 32.71 -5.72
N ALA A 160 -11.89 31.42 -5.94
CA ALA A 160 -11.76 30.41 -4.89
C ALA A 160 -10.65 30.76 -3.89
N ARG A 161 -9.51 31.27 -4.37
CA ARG A 161 -8.39 31.70 -3.51
C ARG A 161 -8.79 32.90 -2.66
N HIS A 162 -9.41 33.91 -3.26
CA HIS A 162 -9.91 35.07 -2.54
C HIS A 162 -10.94 34.67 -1.47
N LEU A 163 -11.95 33.88 -1.85
CA LEU A 163 -12.97 33.36 -0.94
C LEU A 163 -12.36 32.62 0.25
N SER A 164 -11.37 31.76 -0.02
CA SER A 164 -10.71 30.95 1.00
C SER A 164 -9.97 31.79 2.04
N HIS A 165 -9.21 32.80 1.60
CA HIS A 165 -8.41 33.63 2.50
C HIS A 165 -9.21 34.73 3.19
N THR A 166 -10.21 35.32 2.51
CA THR A 166 -10.93 36.48 3.01
C THR A 166 -12.13 36.09 3.89
N TYR A 167 -12.79 34.96 3.60
CA TYR A 167 -14.04 34.59 4.27
C TYR A 167 -13.98 33.22 4.94
N LEU A 168 -13.56 32.16 4.22
CA LEU A 168 -13.68 30.79 4.75
C LEU A 168 -12.71 30.49 5.89
N ALA A 169 -11.41 30.80 5.73
CA ALA A 169 -10.43 30.55 6.79
C ALA A 169 -10.63 31.46 8.01
N PRO A 170 -10.82 32.79 7.88
CA PRO A 170 -11.10 33.65 9.03
C PRO A 170 -12.43 33.34 9.73
N GLY A 171 -13.42 32.84 9.00
CA GLY A 171 -14.71 32.39 9.54
C GLY A 171 -14.72 30.95 10.06
N GLU A 172 -13.56 30.29 10.14
CA GLU A 172 -13.40 28.89 10.60
C GLU A 172 -14.26 27.86 9.83
N HIS A 173 -14.65 28.18 8.59
CA HIS A 173 -15.46 27.32 7.73
C HIS A 173 -14.61 26.25 7.00
N TYR A 174 -13.83 25.47 7.75
CA TYR A 174 -12.87 24.50 7.22
C TYR A 174 -13.51 23.35 6.42
N SER A 175 -14.75 22.96 6.77
CA SER A 175 -15.51 21.98 5.98
C SER A 175 -15.77 22.46 4.55
N LEU A 176 -16.01 23.76 4.37
CA LEU A 176 -16.22 24.39 3.07
C LEU A 176 -14.95 24.54 2.27
N LEU A 177 -13.81 24.81 2.93
CA LEU A 177 -12.50 24.73 2.28
C LEU A 177 -12.23 23.34 1.70
N VAL A 178 -12.50 22.29 2.48
CA VAL A 178 -12.36 20.90 2.01
C VAL A 178 -13.34 20.60 0.87
N ARG A 179 -14.59 21.08 0.96
CA ARG A 179 -15.60 20.91 -0.11
C ARG A 179 -15.18 21.62 -1.40
N LEU A 180 -14.71 22.87 -1.31
CA LEU A 180 -14.21 23.66 -2.44
C LEU A 180 -13.03 22.96 -3.12
N LEU A 181 -12.03 22.55 -2.33
CA LEU A 181 -10.85 21.84 -2.83
C LEU A 181 -11.22 20.52 -3.52
N THR A 182 -12.05 19.70 -2.87
CA THR A 182 -12.44 18.39 -3.40
C THR A 182 -13.42 18.49 -4.57
N GLY A 183 -14.24 19.54 -4.62
CA GLY A 183 -15.15 19.83 -5.71
C GLY A 183 -14.43 20.31 -6.98
N ILE A 184 -13.45 21.19 -6.85
CA ILE A 184 -12.63 21.66 -7.98
C ILE A 184 -11.61 20.60 -8.42
N GLY A 185 -11.01 19.86 -7.47
CA GLY A 185 -10.12 18.73 -7.77
C GLY A 185 -8.75 19.09 -8.36
N ARG A 186 -8.43 20.39 -8.54
CA ARG A 186 -7.13 20.90 -9.03
C ARG A 186 -6.16 21.11 -7.87
N TYR A 187 -5.82 20.04 -7.17
CA TYR A 187 -5.05 20.09 -5.92
C TYR A 187 -3.70 20.80 -6.03
N ASN A 188 -3.01 20.68 -7.18
CA ASN A 188 -1.69 21.31 -7.39
C ASN A 188 -1.78 22.84 -7.50
N GLU A 189 -2.91 23.38 -7.99
CA GLU A 189 -3.16 24.81 -8.15
C GLU A 189 -3.76 25.42 -6.86
N MET A 190 -4.29 24.56 -5.98
CA MET A 190 -5.00 24.92 -4.76
C MET A 190 -4.23 24.53 -3.48
N THR A 191 -2.91 24.39 -3.55
CA THR A 191 -2.05 24.04 -2.40
C THR A 191 -2.18 25.02 -1.22
N TYR A 192 -2.58 26.27 -1.47
CA TYR A 192 -2.87 27.25 -0.42
C TYR A 192 -3.95 26.78 0.56
N ILE A 193 -4.88 25.92 0.14
CA ILE A 193 -5.87 25.32 1.06
C ILE A 193 -5.20 24.33 2.01
N PHE A 194 -4.19 23.59 1.55
CA PHE A 194 -3.38 22.74 2.43
C PHE A 194 -2.65 23.58 3.47
N ASP A 195 -2.07 24.72 3.05
CA ASP A 195 -1.39 25.65 3.96
C ASP A 195 -2.38 26.20 5.01
N LEU A 196 -3.56 26.66 4.59
CA LEU A 196 -4.60 27.18 5.49
C LEU A 196 -5.06 26.13 6.50
N LEU A 197 -5.32 24.89 6.06
CA LEU A 197 -5.75 23.81 6.95
C LEU A 197 -4.61 23.36 7.89
N HIS A 198 -3.37 23.38 7.41
CA HIS A 198 -2.22 23.08 8.25
C HIS A 198 -2.03 24.13 9.34
N GLN A 199 -2.01 25.42 8.98
CA GLN A 199 -1.78 26.53 9.90
C GLN A 199 -2.84 26.58 11.01
N ASN A 200 -4.06 26.14 10.72
CA ASN A 200 -5.17 26.11 11.67
C ASN A 200 -5.42 24.72 12.30
N HIS A 201 -4.44 23.81 12.27
CA HIS A 201 -4.53 22.47 12.86
C HIS A 201 -5.71 21.59 12.39
N CYS A 202 -6.30 21.90 11.22
CA CYS A 202 -7.45 21.21 10.65
C CYS A 202 -7.09 20.27 9.49
N PHE A 203 -5.81 19.91 9.35
CA PHE A 203 -5.30 19.10 8.24
C PHE A 203 -5.98 17.72 8.13
N GLU A 204 -6.40 17.14 9.26
CA GLU A 204 -7.08 15.84 9.32
C GLU A 204 -8.39 15.79 8.54
N MET A 205 -9.05 16.93 8.32
CA MET A 205 -10.31 16.98 7.56
C MET A 205 -10.14 16.52 6.11
N LEU A 206 -8.94 16.68 5.53
CA LEU A 206 -8.60 16.19 4.19
C LEU A 206 -8.55 14.66 4.15
N LEU A 207 -8.14 14.05 5.26
CA LEU A 207 -7.91 12.61 5.36
C LEU A 207 -9.21 11.79 5.42
N ARG A 208 -10.35 12.45 5.69
CA ARG A 208 -11.68 11.83 5.64
C ARG A 208 -12.17 11.56 4.22
N LYS A 209 -11.61 12.24 3.21
CA LYS A 209 -12.03 12.11 1.80
C LYS A 209 -11.11 11.13 1.08
N LYS A 210 -11.68 10.05 0.55
CA LYS A 210 -10.95 8.99 -0.16
C LYS A 210 -10.95 9.24 -1.67
N SER A 211 -9.97 9.98 -2.19
CA SER A 211 -9.70 10.06 -3.63
C SER A 211 -8.22 9.79 -3.95
N SER A 212 -7.96 9.09 -5.06
CA SER A 212 -6.60 8.73 -5.50
C SER A 212 -5.76 9.95 -5.89
N SER A 213 -6.39 10.96 -6.50
CA SER A 213 -5.76 12.23 -6.87
C SER A 213 -5.43 13.11 -5.67
N LEU A 214 -6.28 13.13 -4.62
CA LEU A 214 -5.97 13.83 -3.36
C LEU A 214 -4.79 13.16 -2.64
N LYS A 215 -4.74 11.82 -2.61
CA LYS A 215 -3.63 11.05 -2.05
C LYS A 215 -2.29 11.50 -2.64
N THR A 216 -2.17 11.52 -3.97
CA THR A 216 -0.92 11.87 -4.65
C THR A 216 -0.49 13.30 -4.35
N SER A 217 -1.42 14.26 -4.40
CA SER A 217 -1.10 15.67 -4.15
C SER A 217 -0.78 15.96 -2.68
N LEU A 218 -1.43 15.27 -1.73
CA LEU A 218 -1.10 15.37 -0.30
C LEU A 218 0.31 14.86 0.00
N LEU A 219 0.69 13.71 -0.57
CA LEU A 219 2.03 13.15 -0.39
C LEU A 219 3.11 14.06 -0.97
N ASP A 220 2.88 14.61 -2.16
CA ASP A 220 3.79 15.55 -2.81
C ASP A 220 3.93 16.85 -1.99
N TYR A 221 2.81 17.37 -1.46
CA TYR A 221 2.80 18.52 -0.57
C TYR A 221 3.60 18.27 0.72
N ILE A 222 3.36 17.15 1.41
CA ILE A 222 4.10 16.83 2.66
C ILE A 222 5.60 16.68 2.39
N LYS A 223 5.99 16.00 1.29
CA LYS A 223 7.40 15.84 0.93
C LYS A 223 8.09 17.18 0.66
N ARG A 224 7.41 18.12 0.01
CA ARG A 224 7.98 19.43 -0.37
C ARG A 224 7.97 20.44 0.77
N CYS A 225 6.86 20.54 1.49
CA CYS A 225 6.59 21.61 2.44
C CYS A 225 6.78 21.19 3.90
N LEU A 226 6.70 19.89 4.21
CA LEU A 226 6.76 19.35 5.58
C LEU A 226 7.72 18.14 5.72
N PRO A 227 8.97 18.22 5.22
CA PRO A 227 9.86 17.06 5.17
C PRO A 227 10.27 16.51 6.55
N ALA A 228 10.19 17.31 7.61
CA ALA A 228 10.54 16.91 8.97
C ALA A 228 9.34 16.38 9.80
N ASP A 229 8.10 16.52 9.31
CA ASP A 229 6.89 16.13 10.03
C ASP A 229 6.54 14.66 9.74
N SER A 230 7.24 13.76 10.44
CA SER A 230 7.03 12.31 10.31
C SER A 230 5.66 11.87 10.82
N GLU A 231 5.02 12.63 11.72
CA GLU A 231 3.70 12.34 12.24
C GLU A 231 2.63 12.51 11.15
N LYS A 232 2.59 13.67 10.48
CA LYS A 232 1.63 13.88 9.38
C LYS A 232 1.87 12.94 8.21
N HIS A 233 3.12 12.63 7.89
CA HIS A 233 3.44 11.63 6.87
C HIS A 233 2.83 10.26 7.21
N ASN A 234 2.99 9.81 8.46
CA ASN A 234 2.40 8.57 8.95
C ASN A 234 0.88 8.62 8.97
N MET A 235 0.27 9.74 9.37
CA MET A 235 -1.20 9.92 9.35
C MET A 235 -1.77 9.80 7.94
N VAL A 236 -1.16 10.45 6.95
CA VAL A 236 -1.59 10.34 5.54
C VAL A 236 -1.43 8.91 5.05
N ALA A 237 -0.30 8.26 5.37
CA ALA A 237 -0.09 6.86 5.02
C ALA A 237 -1.18 5.95 5.63
N LEU A 238 -1.52 6.15 6.90
CA LEU A 238 -2.58 5.40 7.58
C LEU A 238 -3.96 5.65 6.96
N CYS A 239 -4.35 6.90 6.73
CA CYS A 239 -5.66 7.26 6.21
C CYS A 239 -5.90 6.73 4.78
N PHE A 240 -4.86 6.69 3.95
CA PHE A 240 -4.93 6.12 2.61
C PHE A 240 -4.60 4.61 2.56
N SER A 241 -4.48 3.95 3.72
CA SER A 241 -4.13 2.52 3.82
C SER A 241 -2.89 2.17 3.01
N MET A 242 -1.89 3.06 3.05
CA MET A 242 -0.56 2.93 2.44
C MET A 242 0.27 1.93 3.25
N ARG A 243 -0.18 0.68 3.25
CA ARG A 243 0.38 -0.41 4.05
C ARG A 243 1.85 -0.65 3.71
N ARG A 244 2.24 -0.47 2.45
CA ARG A 244 3.64 -0.53 2.01
C ARG A 244 4.50 0.54 2.64
N GLU A 245 4.05 1.79 2.57
CA GLU A 245 4.82 2.94 3.04
C GLU A 245 4.94 2.94 4.58
N ILE A 246 3.90 2.49 5.29
CA ILE A 246 3.98 2.22 6.74
C ILE A 246 5.04 1.15 7.02
N GLY A 247 5.04 0.05 6.26
CA GLY A 247 6.04 -1.01 6.38
C GLY A 247 7.47 -0.51 6.14
N GLU A 248 7.67 0.30 5.09
CA GLU A 248 8.95 0.92 4.75
C GLU A 248 9.44 1.85 5.86
N ASN A 249 8.57 2.68 6.45
CA ASN A 249 8.92 3.56 7.55
C ASN A 249 9.40 2.78 8.78
N HIS A 250 8.69 1.71 9.16
CA HIS A 250 9.12 0.85 10.25
C HIS A 250 10.44 0.12 9.95
N GLU A 251 10.65 -0.35 8.71
CA GLU A 251 11.90 -0.98 8.29
C GLU A 251 13.08 0.00 8.36
N ILE A 252 12.90 1.24 7.89
CA ILE A 252 13.90 2.31 7.94
C ILE A 252 14.23 2.67 9.41
N ALA A 253 13.21 2.77 10.26
CA ALA A 253 13.41 3.02 11.69
C ALA A 253 14.21 1.88 12.34
N ALA A 254 13.86 0.61 12.07
CA ALA A 254 14.58 -0.55 12.58
C ALA A 254 16.05 -0.54 12.13
N ARG A 255 16.30 -0.23 10.86
CA ARG A 255 17.66 -0.16 10.29
C ARG A 255 18.48 0.97 10.90
N THR A 256 17.86 2.12 11.14
CA THR A 256 18.51 3.26 11.80
C THR A 256 18.92 2.89 13.23
N GLN A 257 18.03 2.25 13.98
CA GLN A 257 18.34 1.74 15.33
C GLN A 257 19.46 0.69 15.30
N LEU A 258 19.48 -0.21 14.32
CA LEU A 258 20.56 -1.18 14.17
C LEU A 258 21.92 -0.53 13.88
N LYS A 259 21.96 0.54 13.08
CA LYS A 259 23.19 1.32 12.85
C LYS A 259 23.67 2.02 14.11
N MET A 260 22.74 2.54 14.93
CA MET A 260 23.10 3.12 16.23
C MET A 260 23.71 2.05 17.15
N ILE A 261 23.14 0.84 17.19
CA ILE A 261 23.70 -0.30 17.94
C ILE A 261 25.07 -0.73 17.40
N GLU A 262 25.29 -0.67 16.09
CA GLU A 262 26.58 -0.99 15.47
C GLU A 262 27.69 -0.04 15.94
N SER A 263 27.36 1.25 16.10
CA SER A 263 28.30 2.28 16.52
C SER A 263 28.61 2.28 18.02
N GLN A 264 27.88 1.51 18.83
CA GLN A 264 28.14 1.38 20.26
C GLN A 264 29.25 0.36 20.53
N ASP A 265 30.10 0.63 21.50
CA ASP A 265 31.03 -0.38 22.01
C ASP A 265 30.26 -1.43 22.83
N TRP A 266 30.35 -2.71 22.41
CA TRP A 266 29.70 -3.83 23.10
C TRP A 266 30.39 -4.20 24.43
N GLY A 267 31.37 -3.39 24.88
CA GLY A 267 32.16 -3.56 26.10
C GLY A 267 33.21 -4.68 26.01
N GLU A 268 34.29 -4.53 26.76
CA GLU A 268 35.26 -5.63 26.97
C GLU A 268 34.56 -6.85 27.59
N GLN A 269 35.00 -8.03 27.15
CA GLN A 269 34.41 -9.35 27.36
C GLN A 269 34.16 -9.75 28.83
N SER A 270 34.64 -8.98 29.82
CA SER A 270 34.46 -9.25 31.26
C SER A 270 33.24 -8.56 31.90
N LYS A 271 32.66 -7.52 31.28
CA LYS A 271 31.50 -6.75 31.83
C LYS A 271 30.13 -7.16 31.29
N ILE A 272 30.06 -8.06 30.30
CA ILE A 272 28.79 -8.49 29.69
C ILE A 272 27.90 -9.31 30.67
N LYS A 273 28.45 -9.75 31.82
CA LYS A 273 27.65 -10.29 32.93
C LYS A 273 26.68 -9.29 33.55
N LEU A 274 26.96 -7.99 33.49
CA LEU A 274 25.96 -6.92 33.67
C LEU A 274 25.54 -6.44 32.28
N VAL A 275 24.69 -7.23 31.62
CA VAL A 275 24.06 -6.88 30.36
C VAL A 275 23.58 -5.43 30.42
N ASN A 276 24.10 -4.58 29.53
CA ASN A 276 23.60 -3.22 29.36
C ASN A 276 22.08 -3.28 29.05
N PRO A 277 21.19 -2.94 30.00
CA PRO A 277 19.75 -3.04 29.79
C PRO A 277 19.30 -2.19 28.58
N ASP A 278 20.06 -1.14 28.26
CA ASP A 278 19.82 -0.26 27.12
C ASP A 278 20.01 -0.97 25.77
N LEU A 279 20.98 -1.89 25.67
CA LEU A 279 21.17 -2.69 24.46
C LEU A 279 20.00 -3.66 24.26
N LYS A 280 19.58 -4.37 25.30
CA LYS A 280 18.41 -5.26 25.23
C LYS A 280 17.15 -4.49 24.88
N ASN A 281 16.92 -3.33 25.51
CA ASN A 281 15.79 -2.47 25.22
C ASN A 281 15.81 -1.98 23.76
N SER A 282 16.99 -1.61 23.25
CA SER A 282 17.15 -1.18 21.85
C SER A 282 16.86 -2.33 20.87
N LEU A 283 17.32 -3.55 21.15
CA LEU A 283 17.01 -4.73 20.34
C LEU A 283 15.54 -5.12 20.40
N VAL A 284 14.88 -4.99 21.57
CA VAL A 284 13.43 -5.20 21.70
C VAL A 284 12.65 -4.17 20.87
N LYS A 285 13.08 -2.89 20.85
CA LYS A 285 12.51 -1.87 19.98
C LYS A 285 12.67 -2.22 18.50
N VAL A 286 13.88 -2.63 18.07
CA VAL A 286 14.13 -3.10 16.70
C VAL A 286 13.22 -4.27 16.34
N LEU A 287 13.05 -5.24 17.24
CA LEU A 287 12.17 -6.39 17.04
C LEU A 287 10.71 -5.96 16.86
N GLY A 288 10.22 -5.01 17.66
CA GLY A 288 8.87 -4.44 17.51
C GLY A 288 8.68 -3.82 16.13
N LEU A 289 9.58 -2.91 15.74
CA LEU A 289 9.55 -2.26 14.43
C LEU A 289 9.57 -3.27 13.27
N LEU A 290 10.36 -4.33 13.34
CA LEU A 290 10.41 -5.37 12.30
C LEU A 290 9.10 -6.19 12.23
N LYS A 291 8.43 -6.43 13.37
CA LYS A 291 7.12 -7.08 13.39
C LYS A 291 6.04 -6.20 12.77
N ASP A 292 6.00 -4.92 13.15
CA ASP A 292 5.05 -3.94 12.60
C ASP A 292 5.25 -3.75 11.08
N ALA A 293 6.51 -3.74 10.64
CA ALA A 293 6.87 -3.72 9.22
C ALA A 293 6.36 -4.97 8.48
N ALA A 294 6.64 -6.16 9.03
CA ALA A 294 6.21 -7.43 8.44
C ALA A 294 4.68 -7.53 8.33
N GLU A 295 3.94 -7.12 9.36
CA GLU A 295 2.48 -7.10 9.36
C GLU A 295 1.94 -6.13 8.30
N SER A 296 2.54 -4.94 8.20
CA SER A 296 2.14 -3.93 7.22
C SER A 296 2.38 -4.40 5.79
N PHE A 297 3.56 -4.98 5.49
CA PHE A 297 3.84 -5.56 4.17
C PHE A 297 2.94 -6.76 3.84
N SER A 298 2.61 -7.59 4.84
CA SER A 298 1.69 -8.72 4.65
C SER A 298 0.29 -8.24 4.25
N LYS A 299 -0.23 -7.21 4.92
CA LYS A 299 -1.52 -6.58 4.57
C LYS A 299 -1.54 -5.97 3.17
N ASP A 300 -0.37 -5.62 2.61
CA ASP A 300 -0.21 -5.11 1.26
C ASP A 300 0.16 -6.19 0.22
N SER A 301 0.15 -7.47 0.59
CA SER A 301 0.60 -8.60 -0.26
C SER A 301 2.06 -8.50 -0.73
N CYS A 302 2.90 -7.71 -0.05
CA CYS A 302 4.34 -7.59 -0.31
C CYS A 302 5.11 -8.73 0.39
N VAL A 303 4.92 -9.97 -0.10
CA VAL A 303 5.41 -11.20 0.57
C VAL A 303 6.94 -11.23 0.72
N HIS A 304 7.68 -10.74 -0.28
CA HIS A 304 9.15 -10.73 -0.22
C HIS A 304 9.68 -9.81 0.89
N GLN A 305 9.17 -8.59 0.98
CA GLN A 305 9.53 -7.61 2.02
C GLN A 305 9.11 -8.11 3.40
N ALA A 306 7.88 -8.61 3.54
CA ALA A 306 7.41 -9.23 4.79
C ALA A 306 8.34 -10.37 5.22
N GLY A 307 8.72 -11.26 4.30
CA GLY A 307 9.65 -12.35 4.55
C GLY A 307 11.04 -11.88 5.00
N ARG A 308 11.56 -10.80 4.42
CA ARG A 308 12.84 -10.19 4.86
C ARG A 308 12.75 -9.64 6.28
N CYS A 309 11.66 -8.93 6.61
CA CYS A 309 11.43 -8.42 7.96
C CYS A 309 11.33 -9.58 8.99
N VAL A 310 10.64 -10.67 8.63
CA VAL A 310 10.53 -11.87 9.48
C VAL A 310 11.91 -12.51 9.73
N ARG A 311 12.74 -12.67 8.69
CA ARG A 311 14.09 -13.22 8.85
C ARG A 311 14.97 -12.36 9.74
N ALA A 312 14.93 -11.04 9.55
CA ALA A 312 15.62 -10.10 10.42
C ALA A 312 15.10 -10.19 11.86
N ALA A 313 13.78 -10.27 12.06
CA ALA A 313 13.18 -10.41 13.40
C ALA A 313 13.65 -11.71 14.09
N LYS A 314 13.72 -12.84 13.36
CA LYS A 314 14.29 -14.11 13.88
C LYS A 314 15.75 -13.93 14.31
N LEU A 315 16.56 -13.21 13.52
CA LEU A 315 17.96 -12.92 13.87
C LEU A 315 18.06 -12.08 15.15
N ILE A 316 17.28 -11.01 15.28
CA ILE A 316 17.24 -10.18 16.50
C ILE A 316 16.78 -10.99 17.71
N THR A 317 15.81 -11.87 17.53
CA THR A 317 15.31 -12.77 18.58
C THR A 317 16.41 -13.72 19.05
N LEU A 318 17.19 -14.27 18.11
CA LEU A 318 18.33 -15.12 18.44
C LEU A 318 19.43 -14.33 19.16
N GLN A 319 19.73 -13.09 18.75
CA GLN A 319 20.70 -12.23 19.44
C GLN A 319 20.26 -11.95 20.89
N LEU A 320 18.98 -11.64 21.11
CA LEU A 320 18.41 -11.45 22.44
C LEU A 320 18.51 -12.73 23.28
N HIS A 321 18.25 -13.89 22.69
CA HIS A 321 18.39 -15.18 23.37
C HIS A 321 19.83 -15.44 23.83
N LEU A 322 20.82 -15.19 22.96
CA LEU A 322 22.25 -15.32 23.31
C LEU A 322 22.63 -14.37 24.45
N LEU A 323 22.19 -13.11 24.40
CA LEU A 323 22.44 -12.13 25.47
C LEU A 323 21.75 -12.51 26.79
N ASN A 324 20.58 -13.14 26.74
CA ASN A 324 19.88 -13.64 27.93
C ASN A 324 20.60 -14.82 28.58
N GLN A 325 21.32 -15.62 27.79
CA GLN A 325 22.17 -16.72 28.27
C GLN A 325 23.56 -16.25 28.74
N GLY A 326 23.85 -14.95 28.68
CA GLY A 326 25.16 -14.39 29.03
C GLY A 326 26.24 -14.66 27.98
N SER A 327 25.86 -14.99 26.74
CA SER A 327 26.78 -15.13 25.63
C SER A 327 27.16 -13.76 25.06
N ASN A 328 28.44 -13.59 24.77
CA ASN A 328 29.01 -12.38 24.15
C ASN A 328 29.02 -12.46 22.63
N LEU A 329 28.47 -13.53 22.05
CA LEU A 329 28.49 -13.75 20.62
C LEU A 329 27.56 -12.74 19.92
N ARG A 330 28.15 -11.88 19.10
CA ARG A 330 27.44 -10.98 18.20
C ARG A 330 27.14 -11.69 16.89
N ILE A 331 25.87 -11.69 16.50
CA ILE A 331 25.37 -12.25 15.24
C ILE A 331 24.58 -11.24 14.39
N ILE A 332 24.44 -10.00 14.88
CA ILE A 332 23.81 -8.90 14.15
C ILE A 332 24.87 -7.94 13.61
N ASN A 333 24.51 -7.20 12.55
CA ASN A 333 25.41 -6.29 11.82
C ASN A 333 26.76 -6.94 11.43
N LEU A 334 26.77 -8.25 11.18
CA LEU A 334 27.97 -8.97 10.78
C LEU A 334 28.47 -8.50 9.41
N LYS A 335 29.78 -8.24 9.34
CA LYS A 335 30.48 -8.02 8.06
C LYS A 335 30.77 -9.37 7.39
N PRO A 336 30.93 -9.43 6.05
CA PRO A 336 31.24 -10.68 5.36
C PRO A 336 32.46 -11.43 5.91
N ALA A 337 33.49 -10.72 6.37
CA ALA A 337 34.68 -11.30 6.99
C ALA A 337 34.43 -11.94 8.36
N GLU A 338 33.40 -11.50 9.09
CA GLU A 338 33.04 -11.98 10.44
C GLU A 338 32.08 -13.19 10.39
N MET A 339 31.45 -13.45 9.24
CA MET A 339 30.40 -14.47 9.10
C MET A 339 30.87 -15.87 9.47
N HIS A 340 32.03 -16.27 8.94
CA HIS A 340 32.53 -17.63 9.11
C HIS A 340 32.83 -17.94 10.58
N SER A 341 33.53 -17.03 11.27
CA SER A 341 33.86 -17.20 12.69
C SER A 341 32.61 -17.15 13.59
N ALA A 342 31.65 -16.27 13.28
CA ALA A 342 30.39 -16.20 14.00
C ALA A 342 29.57 -17.49 13.88
N ILE A 343 29.47 -18.05 12.66
CA ILE A 343 28.76 -19.31 12.41
C ILE A 343 29.42 -20.49 13.14
N LEU A 344 30.75 -20.58 13.11
CA LEU A 344 31.48 -21.63 13.83
C LEU A 344 31.37 -21.50 15.36
N ALA A 345 31.13 -20.29 15.87
CA ALA A 345 30.95 -20.06 17.30
C ALA A 345 29.56 -20.49 17.80
N LEU A 346 28.55 -20.61 16.93
CA LEU A 346 27.18 -20.96 17.34
C LEU A 346 27.09 -22.38 17.94
N PRO A 347 26.42 -22.56 19.09
CA PRO A 347 26.31 -23.85 19.76
C PRO A 347 25.34 -24.83 19.06
N GLN A 348 24.21 -24.36 18.53
CA GLN A 348 23.13 -25.21 18.01
C GLN A 348 22.97 -25.10 16.49
N CYS A 349 22.44 -26.13 15.82
CA CYS A 349 22.37 -26.15 14.36
C CYS A 349 21.31 -25.19 13.81
N TYR A 350 20.12 -25.13 14.42
CA TYR A 350 19.06 -24.19 14.02
C TYR A 350 19.52 -22.72 14.01
N GLN A 351 20.47 -22.37 14.89
CA GLN A 351 21.00 -21.01 14.99
C GLN A 351 21.79 -20.63 13.73
N VAL A 352 22.54 -21.58 13.15
CA VAL A 352 23.26 -21.37 11.89
C VAL A 352 22.27 -21.10 10.76
N PHE A 353 21.16 -21.83 10.71
CA PHE A 353 20.11 -21.60 9.71
C PHE A 353 19.48 -20.21 9.85
N VAL A 354 19.19 -19.74 11.07
CA VAL A 354 18.64 -18.39 11.30
C VAL A 354 19.59 -17.31 10.79
N VAL A 355 20.88 -17.42 11.07
CA VAL A 355 21.90 -16.46 10.60
C VAL A 355 22.06 -16.54 9.08
N ALA A 356 22.16 -17.74 8.52
CA ALA A 356 22.27 -17.97 7.08
C ALA A 356 21.09 -17.38 6.31
N GLU A 357 19.85 -17.61 6.78
CA GLU A 357 18.63 -17.09 6.18
C GLU A 357 18.56 -15.55 6.23
N ALA A 358 18.94 -14.95 7.36
CA ALA A 358 18.90 -13.50 7.53
C ALA A 358 19.91 -12.75 6.66
N TYR A 359 21.09 -13.32 6.44
CA TYR A 359 22.15 -12.73 5.63
C TYR A 359 22.21 -13.23 4.19
N SER A 360 21.33 -14.16 3.80
CA SER A 360 21.41 -14.86 2.50
C SER A 360 22.80 -15.48 2.27
N TYR A 361 23.38 -16.03 3.33
CA TYR A 361 24.71 -16.65 3.34
C TYR A 361 24.59 -18.17 3.20
N SER A 362 25.49 -18.79 2.45
CA SER A 362 25.59 -20.24 2.29
C SER A 362 26.71 -20.81 3.17
N PRO A 363 26.40 -21.49 4.30
CA PRO A 363 27.43 -22.02 5.18
C PRO A 363 28.23 -23.16 4.55
N ASP A 364 29.54 -23.19 4.79
CA ASP A 364 30.37 -24.37 4.56
C ASP A 364 30.06 -25.43 5.64
N TRP A 365 29.07 -26.26 5.35
CA TRP A 365 28.66 -27.34 6.24
C TRP A 365 29.74 -28.39 6.45
N ALA A 366 30.66 -28.58 5.50
CA ALA A 366 31.75 -29.52 5.67
C ALA A 366 32.72 -29.03 6.75
N GLU A 367 33.09 -27.74 6.71
CA GLU A 367 33.91 -27.13 7.77
C GLU A 367 33.21 -27.15 9.14
N ILE A 368 31.93 -26.81 9.19
CA ILE A 368 31.17 -26.79 10.44
C ILE A 368 31.13 -28.19 11.07
N LEU A 369 30.83 -29.23 10.28
CA LEU A 369 30.76 -30.60 10.77
C LEU A 369 32.14 -31.16 11.11
N TYR A 370 33.17 -30.80 10.36
CA TYR A 370 34.55 -31.11 10.71
C TYR A 370 34.89 -30.59 12.12
N GLN A 371 34.66 -29.29 12.38
CA GLN A 371 34.98 -28.66 13.66
C GLN A 371 34.10 -29.14 14.82
N LYS A 372 32.77 -29.25 14.61
CA LYS A 372 31.81 -29.54 15.69
C LYS A 372 31.64 -31.04 15.94
N VAL A 373 31.65 -31.86 14.90
CA VAL A 373 31.30 -33.29 15.00
C VAL A 373 32.55 -34.15 14.94
N ALA A 374 33.41 -33.99 13.94
CA ALA A 374 34.61 -34.81 13.86
C ALA A 374 35.56 -34.49 15.04
N LEU A 375 35.98 -33.22 15.19
CA LEU A 375 36.94 -32.86 16.24
C LEU A 375 36.34 -32.87 17.66
N LYS A 376 35.10 -32.38 17.85
CA LYS A 376 34.49 -32.19 19.19
C LYS A 376 33.44 -33.24 19.58
N GLY A 377 33.02 -34.11 18.66
CA GLY A 377 32.08 -35.19 18.97
C GLY A 377 30.64 -34.74 19.24
N HIS A 378 30.20 -33.56 18.78
CA HIS A 378 28.85 -33.05 19.01
C HIS A 378 27.80 -33.73 18.10
N PHE A 379 27.52 -35.02 18.29
CA PHE A 379 26.59 -35.76 17.43
C PHE A 379 25.13 -35.30 17.51
N ALA A 380 24.71 -34.66 18.61
CA ALA A 380 23.40 -34.02 18.69
C ALA A 380 23.22 -32.95 17.60
N TYR A 381 24.30 -32.22 17.27
CA TYR A 381 24.31 -31.22 16.20
C TYR A 381 24.12 -31.87 14.82
N LEU A 382 24.73 -33.05 14.59
CA LEU A 382 24.57 -33.80 13.35
C LEU A 382 23.13 -34.31 13.17
N GLU A 383 22.53 -34.82 14.24
CA GLU A 383 21.14 -35.30 14.20
C GLU A 383 20.15 -34.17 13.92
N GLU A 384 20.38 -32.99 14.49
CA GLU A 384 19.59 -31.80 14.17
C GLU A 384 19.73 -31.41 12.69
N LEU A 385 20.96 -31.42 12.15
CA LEU A 385 21.20 -31.10 10.74
C LEU A 385 20.46 -32.07 9.79
N LYS A 386 20.43 -33.37 10.12
CA LYS A 386 19.73 -34.39 9.33
C LYS A 386 18.24 -34.10 9.17
N CYS A 387 17.60 -33.55 10.19
CA CYS A 387 16.18 -33.19 10.15
C CYS A 387 15.89 -32.07 9.14
N HIS A 388 16.88 -31.23 8.84
CA HIS A 388 16.74 -30.10 7.91
C HIS A 388 17.29 -30.38 6.51
N ARG A 389 18.24 -31.32 6.39
CA ARG A 389 19.01 -31.54 5.16
C ARG A 389 19.51 -32.99 5.05
N PRO A 390 19.42 -33.63 3.87
CA PRO A 390 20.07 -34.92 3.64
C PRO A 390 21.59 -34.81 3.67
N LEU A 391 22.26 -35.78 4.32
CA LEU A 391 23.71 -35.88 4.35
C LEU A 391 24.19 -36.59 3.07
N THR A 392 24.67 -35.82 2.09
CA THR A 392 25.13 -36.37 0.81
C THR A 392 26.51 -37.00 0.92
N SER A 393 26.83 -37.97 0.07
CA SER A 393 28.19 -38.56 -0.03
C SER A 393 29.26 -37.49 -0.26
N ALA A 394 28.99 -36.50 -1.11
CA ALA A 394 29.87 -35.36 -1.35
C ALA A 394 30.21 -34.56 -0.07
N LEU A 395 29.24 -34.37 0.84
CA LEU A 395 29.49 -33.69 2.11
C LEU A 395 30.50 -34.47 2.97
N PHE A 396 30.40 -35.80 2.99
CA PHE A 396 31.39 -36.63 3.68
C PHE A 396 32.76 -36.57 3.01
N GLU A 397 32.82 -36.61 1.67
CA GLU A 397 34.09 -36.42 0.96
C GLU A 397 34.75 -35.07 1.31
N ASP A 398 33.97 -33.98 1.39
CA ASP A 398 34.46 -32.65 1.76
C ASP A 398 35.00 -32.60 3.20
N ILE A 399 34.29 -33.24 4.15
CA ILE A 399 34.75 -33.34 5.54
C ILE A 399 36.06 -34.14 5.62
N PHE A 400 36.13 -35.27 4.91
CA PHE A 400 37.28 -36.16 4.96
C PHE A 400 38.50 -35.63 4.19
N ARG A 401 38.29 -34.75 3.20
CA ARG A 401 39.38 -33.97 2.58
C ARG A 401 40.09 -33.03 3.56
N LYS A 402 39.41 -32.61 4.64
CA LYS A 402 39.99 -31.75 5.69
C LYS A 402 40.66 -32.57 6.80
N LEU A 403 40.53 -33.90 6.78
CA LEU A 403 41.17 -34.83 7.70
C LEU A 403 42.48 -35.35 7.07
N ASP A 404 43.55 -34.57 7.12
CA ASP A 404 44.86 -34.96 6.55
C ASP A 404 45.46 -36.20 7.25
N SER A 405 45.28 -36.29 8.57
CA SER A 405 45.61 -37.48 9.37
C SER A 405 44.74 -37.50 10.63
N ILE A 406 44.10 -38.63 10.94
CA ILE A 406 43.22 -38.75 12.12
C ILE A 406 44.06 -38.80 13.40
N PRO A 407 43.94 -37.82 14.32
CA PRO A 407 44.49 -37.96 15.66
C PRO A 407 43.79 -39.11 16.39
N SER A 408 44.52 -39.91 17.17
CA SER A 408 43.96 -41.05 17.90
C SER A 408 42.78 -40.66 18.81
N SER A 409 42.79 -39.45 19.36
CA SER A 409 41.71 -38.87 20.18
C SER A 409 40.39 -38.63 19.44
N VAL A 410 40.44 -38.48 18.11
CA VAL A 410 39.30 -38.14 17.24
C VAL A 410 38.80 -39.36 16.46
N CYS A 411 39.56 -40.45 16.45
CA CYS A 411 39.26 -41.68 15.70
C CYS A 411 37.88 -42.28 16.03
N SER A 412 37.46 -42.26 17.30
CA SER A 412 36.13 -42.72 17.72
C SER A 412 35.00 -41.89 17.09
N ASN A 413 35.16 -40.57 17.06
CA ASN A 413 34.21 -39.64 16.47
C ASN A 413 34.13 -39.83 14.95
N VAL A 414 35.27 -39.97 14.27
CA VAL A 414 35.31 -40.15 12.81
C VAL A 414 34.65 -41.48 12.40
N LYS A 415 34.93 -42.56 13.13
CA LYS A 415 34.25 -43.86 12.92
C LYS A 415 32.74 -43.73 13.12
N ARG A 416 32.31 -43.07 14.19
CA ARG A 416 30.89 -42.84 14.44
C ARG A 416 30.27 -42.01 13.32
N LEU A 417 30.89 -40.92 12.88
CA LEU A 417 30.42 -40.07 11.79
C LEU A 417 30.22 -40.84 10.48
N LEU A 418 31.14 -41.74 10.11
CA LEU A 418 31.01 -42.57 8.91
C LEU A 418 29.74 -43.44 8.90
N ASN A 419 29.27 -43.88 10.07
CA ASN A 419 28.03 -44.65 10.15
C ASN A 419 26.79 -43.86 9.73
N HIS A 420 26.87 -42.52 9.68
CA HIS A 420 25.80 -41.64 9.20
C HIS A 420 25.88 -41.38 7.68
N CYS A 421 26.85 -41.96 6.96
CA CYS A 421 26.96 -41.87 5.50
C CYS A 421 26.20 -43.01 4.84
N ASP A 422 25.02 -42.75 4.27
CA ASP A 422 24.14 -43.79 3.71
C ASP A 422 24.76 -44.53 2.51
N ASP A 423 25.60 -43.85 1.72
CA ASP A 423 26.31 -44.49 0.61
C ASP A 423 27.42 -45.39 1.14
N VAL A 424 27.12 -46.69 1.15
CA VAL A 424 28.01 -47.73 1.61
C VAL A 424 29.36 -47.69 0.90
N TYR A 425 29.38 -47.43 -0.42
CA TYR A 425 30.62 -47.41 -1.20
C TYR A 425 31.52 -46.22 -0.81
N THR A 426 30.93 -45.03 -0.69
CA THR A 426 31.66 -43.85 -0.20
C THR A 426 32.16 -44.09 1.22
N ARG A 427 31.34 -44.68 2.10
CA ARG A 427 31.73 -45.05 3.47
C ARG A 427 32.96 -45.96 3.50
N TYR A 428 32.99 -47.01 2.66
CA TYR A 428 34.13 -47.91 2.54
C TYR A 428 35.38 -47.19 2.03
N ARG A 429 35.25 -46.41 0.94
CA ARG A 429 36.39 -45.70 0.33
C ARG A 429 37.03 -44.70 1.31
N LEU A 430 36.21 -43.93 2.03
CA LEU A 430 36.68 -42.96 3.02
C LEU A 430 37.34 -43.66 4.23
N ALA A 431 36.76 -44.78 4.70
CA ALA A 431 37.36 -45.58 5.77
C ALA A 431 38.73 -46.16 5.36
N TYR A 432 38.85 -46.65 4.12
CA TYR A 432 40.10 -47.19 3.58
C TYR A 432 41.18 -46.11 3.46
N GLN A 433 40.84 -44.94 2.91
CA GLN A 433 41.77 -43.81 2.79
C GLN A 433 42.34 -43.34 4.13
N GLN A 434 41.58 -43.51 5.20
CA GLN A 434 41.94 -43.10 6.56
C GLN A 434 42.52 -44.24 7.42
N ASN A 435 42.88 -45.38 6.81
CA ASN A 435 43.42 -46.56 7.51
C ASN A 435 42.50 -47.15 8.60
N LEU A 436 41.17 -47.00 8.48
CA LEU A 436 40.18 -47.53 9.41
C LEU A 436 39.78 -48.97 9.02
N TYR A 437 40.74 -49.90 9.12
CA TYR A 437 40.58 -51.28 8.64
C TYR A 437 39.51 -52.10 9.39
N ASP A 438 39.19 -51.72 10.62
CA ASP A 438 38.11 -52.33 11.39
C ASP A 438 36.74 -52.02 10.78
N VAL A 439 36.54 -50.80 10.28
CA VAL A 439 35.31 -50.37 9.61
C VAL A 439 35.20 -50.97 8.21
N THR A 440 36.30 -51.08 7.47
CA THR A 440 36.27 -51.71 6.14
C THR A 440 35.97 -53.21 6.25
N LYS A 441 36.56 -53.90 7.24
CA LYS A 441 36.30 -55.32 7.48
C LYS A 441 34.84 -55.60 7.87
N THR A 442 34.24 -54.78 8.73
CA THR A 442 32.82 -54.94 9.10
C THR A 442 31.89 -54.73 7.90
N LEU A 443 32.17 -53.75 7.03
CA LEU A 443 31.37 -53.50 5.83
C LEU A 443 31.47 -54.63 4.78
N LEU A 444 32.61 -55.32 4.69
CA LEU A 444 32.80 -56.47 3.80
C LEU A 444 32.17 -57.76 4.35
N GLN A 445 32.06 -57.88 5.68
CA GLN A 445 31.52 -59.05 6.36
C GLN A 445 30.02 -58.95 6.67
N ASP A 446 29.42 -57.76 6.62
CA ASP A 446 27.99 -57.57 6.84
C ASP A 446 27.18 -58.15 5.67
N ASN A 447 26.29 -59.09 5.99
CA ASN A 447 25.42 -59.80 5.04
C ASN A 447 24.59 -58.86 4.17
N LYS A 448 24.30 -57.64 4.64
CA LYS A 448 23.49 -56.66 3.90
C LYS A 448 24.30 -55.86 2.87
N THR A 449 25.60 -55.70 3.07
CA THR A 449 26.46 -54.83 2.25
C THR A 449 27.48 -55.61 1.42
N SER A 450 27.80 -56.85 1.81
CA SER A 450 28.85 -57.67 1.20
C SER A 450 28.62 -57.97 -0.28
N SER A 451 27.40 -58.33 -0.68
CA SER A 451 27.06 -58.63 -2.10
C SER A 451 27.23 -57.41 -3.00
N TYR A 452 26.71 -56.25 -2.57
CA TYR A 452 26.86 -54.98 -3.28
C TYR A 452 28.33 -54.52 -3.39
N MET A 453 29.10 -54.70 -2.31
CA MET A 453 30.51 -54.34 -2.27
C MET A 453 31.35 -55.18 -3.20
N ASN A 454 31.15 -56.50 -3.20
CA ASN A 454 31.91 -57.41 -4.05
C ASN A 454 31.67 -57.11 -5.54
N ASP A 455 30.44 -56.76 -5.93
CA ASP A 455 30.08 -56.37 -7.30
C ASP A 455 30.70 -55.01 -7.70
N ARG A 456 30.61 -54.01 -6.83
CA ARG A 456 31.22 -52.67 -7.03
C ARG A 456 32.76 -52.68 -7.05
N LEU A 457 33.39 -53.58 -6.30
CA LEU A 457 34.85 -53.74 -6.27
C LEU A 457 35.34 -54.55 -7.47
N ALA A 458 34.61 -55.60 -7.86
CA ALA A 458 34.91 -56.38 -9.05
C ALA A 458 34.79 -55.55 -10.34
N SER A 459 33.74 -54.73 -10.47
CA SER A 459 33.53 -53.86 -11.64
C SER A 459 34.59 -52.77 -11.82
N LYS A 460 35.32 -52.38 -10.77
CA LYS A 460 36.46 -51.44 -10.85
C LYS A 460 37.84 -52.10 -10.98
N ALA A 461 37.93 -53.41 -10.80
CA ALA A 461 39.15 -54.17 -11.06
C ALA A 461 39.39 -54.44 -12.56
N PHE A 462 38.44 -54.06 -13.42
CA PHE A 462 38.49 -54.23 -14.88
C PHE A 462 38.72 -52.92 -15.67
N ILE A 463 39.22 -51.84 -15.03
CA ILE A 463 39.67 -50.62 -15.71
C ILE A 463 41.12 -50.32 -15.34
#